data_AF-A0A1I8PEN8-F1
#
_entry.id   AF-A0A1I8PEN8-F1
#
_cell.length_a   1.000
_cell.length_b   1.000
_cell.length_c   1.000
_cell.angle_alpha   90.00
_cell.angle_beta   90.00
_cell.angle_gamma   90.00
#
_symmetry.space_group_name_H-M   'P 1'
#
loop_
_entity.id
_entity.type
_entity.pdbx_description
1 polymer ?
#
loop_
_entity_poly.entity_id
_entity_poly.type
_entity_poly.pdbx_seq_one_letter_code
_entity_poly.pdbx_strand_id
1 'polypeptide(L)'
;MERPADDFRPVHDVRPASNARHAPIASPPFRWDLVFVPTAMVRIAEDGVDTWATIRALVNQSSTMSRIAYSTFRRLDLRSFTYQGNRFTTFRVMHRNQNSTWALKINALITEALPFRPYSDPLLDDPTRDLAQDTLADPDPRANTSVDLELGGDVYPRLQRDGHVFSGIGDVNAFQTTLGYVFVGSIRNMPRH
;
A
#
# COMPACT_ATOMS: atom_id res chain seq x y z
N MET A 1 8.40 -1.42 61.42
CA MET A 1 9.21 -2.08 60.36
C MET A 1 9.11 -1.19 59.13
N GLU A 2 9.91 -0.13 59.13
CA GLU A 2 9.93 0.92 58.10
C GLU A 2 11.11 0.66 57.16
N ARG A 3 10.87 0.77 55.85
CA ARG A 3 11.93 0.66 54.83
C ARG A 3 12.75 1.96 54.81
N PRO A 4 14.07 1.90 54.59
CA PRO A 4 14.87 3.10 54.42
C PRO A 4 14.53 3.81 53.10
N ALA A 5 14.55 5.14 53.13
CA ALA A 5 14.28 6.02 52.00
C ALA A 5 15.30 5.81 50.87
N ASP A 6 14.80 5.59 49.65
CA ASP A 6 15.62 5.54 48.44
C ASP A 6 16.27 6.91 48.18
N ASP A 7 17.58 6.87 48.00
CA ASP A 7 18.48 7.99 47.69
C ASP A 7 18.18 8.52 46.27
N PHE A 8 17.18 9.40 46.14
CA PHE A 8 16.81 10.03 44.87
C PHE A 8 17.87 11.08 44.49
N ARG A 9 18.89 10.67 43.75
CA ARG A 9 19.82 11.61 43.11
C ARG A 9 19.18 12.16 41.83
N PRO A 10 19.14 13.49 41.62
CA PRO A 10 18.66 14.04 40.36
C PRO A 10 19.61 13.60 39.24
N VAL A 11 19.08 12.94 38.23
CA VAL A 11 19.81 12.72 36.97
C VAL A 11 20.10 14.09 36.40
N HIS A 12 21.39 14.41 36.23
CA HIS A 12 21.85 15.65 35.62
C HIS A 12 21.01 16.02 34.39
N ASP A 13 20.56 17.27 34.33
CA ASP A 13 20.04 17.92 33.14
C ASP A 13 21.05 17.75 31.99
N VAL A 14 20.81 16.77 31.13
CA VAL A 14 21.50 16.66 29.84
C VAL A 14 20.89 17.72 28.95
N ARG A 15 21.47 18.93 28.99
CA ARG A 15 21.19 19.97 27.99
C ARG A 15 21.45 19.35 26.60
N PRO A 16 20.50 19.41 25.65
CA PRO A 16 20.78 18.96 24.30
C PRO A 16 21.89 19.85 23.74
N ALA A 17 22.98 19.24 23.29
CA ALA A 17 24.04 19.93 22.59
C ALA A 17 23.44 20.58 21.33
N SER A 18 23.22 21.88 21.40
CA SER A 18 22.87 22.70 20.25
C SER A 18 24.06 22.71 19.29
N ASN A 19 23.76 22.45 18.01
CA ASN A 19 24.63 22.56 16.82
C ASN A 19 25.24 21.26 16.28
N ALA A 20 24.42 20.23 16.08
CA ALA A 20 24.59 19.41 14.88
C ALA A 20 24.04 20.22 13.70
N ARG A 21 24.91 20.91 12.96
CA ARG A 21 24.57 21.45 11.64
C ARG A 21 24.16 20.25 10.79
N HIS A 22 22.87 20.08 10.54
CA HIS A 22 22.40 19.16 9.51
C HIS A 22 23.05 19.62 8.21
N ALA A 23 24.09 18.90 7.76
CA ALA A 23 24.52 19.01 6.38
C ALA A 23 23.26 18.81 5.51
N PRO A 24 23.06 19.62 4.45
CA PRO A 24 21.98 19.32 3.52
C PRO A 24 22.14 17.87 3.11
N ILE A 25 21.10 17.06 3.31
CA ILE A 25 21.07 15.68 2.83
C ILE A 25 21.25 15.81 1.32
N ALA A 26 22.48 15.59 0.84
CA ALA A 26 22.75 15.60 -0.57
C ALA A 26 21.89 14.49 -1.16
N SER A 27 20.96 14.86 -2.05
CA SER A 27 20.23 13.88 -2.83
C SER A 27 21.26 12.96 -3.47
N PRO A 28 21.23 11.65 -3.19
CA PRO A 28 22.27 10.77 -3.67
C PRO A 28 22.26 10.78 -5.21
N PRO A 29 23.41 10.50 -5.86
CA PRO A 29 23.56 10.59 -7.32
C PRO A 29 22.78 9.52 -8.10
N PHE A 30 21.88 8.78 -7.43
CA PHE A 30 20.93 7.88 -8.06
C PHE A 30 19.56 8.55 -8.14
N ARG A 31 18.97 8.43 -9.31
CA ARG A 31 17.54 8.63 -9.54
C ARG A 31 16.81 7.59 -8.68
N TRP A 32 15.88 8.00 -7.81
CA TRP A 32 15.02 7.12 -6.99
C TRP A 32 14.05 6.27 -7.85
N ASP A 33 14.34 6.14 -9.14
CA ASP A 33 13.34 6.15 -10.19
C ASP A 33 12.69 4.79 -10.42
N LEU A 34 12.99 3.75 -9.63
CA LEU A 34 12.44 2.42 -9.86
C LEU A 34 12.21 1.69 -8.53
N VAL A 35 11.13 2.03 -7.84
CA VAL A 35 10.59 1.27 -6.70
C VAL A 35 9.32 0.56 -7.16
N PHE A 36 9.22 -0.74 -6.92
CA PHE A 36 7.96 -1.46 -7.14
C PHE A 36 6.90 -0.99 -6.14
N VAL A 37 5.79 -0.52 -6.69
CA VAL A 37 4.63 -0.08 -5.94
C VAL A 37 3.69 -1.28 -5.76
N PRO A 38 3.33 -1.64 -4.52
CA PRO A 38 2.49 -2.82 -4.23
C PRO A 38 1.07 -2.59 -4.73
N THR A 39 0.81 -3.07 -5.93
CA THR A 39 -0.51 -2.97 -6.57
C THR A 39 -1.22 -4.31 -6.57
N ALA A 40 -2.54 -4.27 -6.57
CA ALA A 40 -3.41 -5.43 -6.65
C ALA A 40 -4.61 -5.12 -7.53
N MET A 41 -4.99 -6.05 -8.40
CA MET A 41 -6.26 -5.99 -9.09
C MET A 41 -7.32 -6.64 -8.21
N VAL A 42 -8.36 -5.89 -7.89
CA VAL A 42 -9.43 -6.33 -6.99
C VAL A 42 -10.79 -6.15 -7.63
N ARG A 43 -11.75 -6.97 -7.22
CA ARG A 43 -13.16 -6.75 -7.53
C ARG A 43 -13.81 -6.00 -6.38
N ILE A 44 -14.58 -4.98 -6.71
CA ILE A 44 -15.36 -4.21 -5.75
C ILE A 44 -16.84 -4.21 -6.10
N ALA A 45 -17.68 -4.22 -5.08
CA ALA A 45 -19.13 -4.11 -5.23
C ALA A 45 -19.72 -3.36 -4.04
N GLU A 46 -20.85 -2.71 -4.25
CA GLU A 46 -21.64 -2.15 -3.15
C GLU A 46 -22.01 -3.26 -2.15
N ASP A 47 -22.13 -2.88 -0.88
CA ASP A 47 -22.58 -3.81 0.15
C ASP A 47 -24.01 -4.30 -0.13
N GLY A 48 -24.19 -5.62 -0.20
CA GLY A 48 -25.47 -6.25 -0.56
C GLY A 48 -25.77 -6.32 -2.06
N VAL A 49 -24.86 -5.91 -2.95
CA VAL A 49 -25.04 -5.98 -4.41
C VAL A 49 -23.99 -6.90 -5.04
N ASP A 50 -24.39 -7.90 -5.82
CA ASP A 50 -23.47 -8.88 -6.42
C ASP A 50 -22.99 -8.50 -7.84
N THR A 51 -23.07 -7.21 -8.18
CA THR A 51 -22.45 -6.67 -9.39
C THR A 51 -21.07 -6.14 -9.05
N TRP A 52 -20.04 -6.80 -9.59
CA TRP A 52 -18.65 -6.52 -9.26
C TRP A 52 -17.92 -5.81 -10.39
N ALA A 53 -17.20 -4.73 -10.06
CA ALA A 53 -16.29 -4.04 -10.96
C ALA A 53 -14.84 -4.34 -10.58
N THR A 54 -13.99 -4.60 -11.57
CA THR A 54 -12.55 -4.77 -11.33
C THR A 54 -11.84 -3.42 -11.37
N ILE A 55 -11.04 -3.12 -10.36
CA ILE A 55 -10.22 -1.90 -10.29
C ILE A 55 -8.82 -2.22 -9.77
N ARG A 56 -7.89 -1.29 -10.01
CA ARG A 56 -6.53 -1.37 -9.49
C ARG A 56 -6.43 -0.67 -8.14
N ALA A 57 -5.87 -1.37 -7.17
CA ALA A 57 -5.65 -0.89 -5.81
C ALA A 57 -4.15 -0.80 -5.50
N LEU A 58 -3.76 0.21 -4.72
CA LEU A 58 -2.49 0.28 -4.00
C LEU A 58 -2.68 -0.37 -2.62
N VAL A 59 -1.76 -1.23 -2.21
CA VAL A 59 -1.71 -1.80 -0.86
C VAL A 59 -0.71 -0.99 -0.03
N ASN A 60 -1.20 -0.08 0.82
CA ASN A 60 -0.36 0.86 1.57
C ASN A 60 -0.53 0.72 3.08
N GLN A 61 0.36 -0.03 3.72
CA GLN A 61 0.39 -0.17 5.18
C GLN A 61 0.66 1.13 5.94
N SER A 62 1.24 2.15 5.28
CA SER A 62 1.61 3.42 5.92
C SER A 62 0.45 4.41 5.98
N SER A 63 -0.60 4.19 5.18
CA SER A 63 -1.82 5.00 5.30
C SER A 63 -2.70 4.49 6.43
N THR A 64 -3.19 5.38 7.29
CA THR A 64 -4.08 4.98 8.39
C THR A 64 -5.41 4.40 7.91
N MET A 65 -5.92 4.87 6.76
CA MET A 65 -7.24 4.50 6.25
C MET A 65 -7.22 4.26 4.74
N SER A 66 -8.17 3.47 4.27
CA SER A 66 -8.39 3.23 2.86
C SER A 66 -9.02 4.47 2.18
N ARG A 67 -8.70 4.68 0.90
CA ARG A 67 -9.18 5.82 0.11
C ARG A 67 -9.65 5.36 -1.27
N ILE A 68 -10.66 6.02 -1.81
CA ILE A 68 -11.17 5.75 -3.17
C ILE A 68 -11.27 7.06 -3.95
N ALA A 69 -10.89 7.00 -5.23
CA ALA A 69 -11.05 8.10 -6.16
C ALA A 69 -12.51 8.54 -6.26
N TYR A 70 -12.76 9.85 -6.20
CA TYR A 70 -14.10 10.41 -6.38
C TYR A 70 -14.74 9.97 -7.70
N SER A 71 -13.95 9.96 -8.79
CA SER A 71 -14.38 9.50 -10.11
C SER A 71 -14.87 8.05 -10.09
N THR A 72 -14.13 7.14 -9.45
CA THR A 72 -14.51 5.73 -9.32
C THR A 72 -15.69 5.53 -8.40
N PHE A 73 -15.75 6.23 -7.26
CA PHE A 73 -16.91 6.27 -6.38
C PHE A 73 -18.19 6.65 -7.13
N ARG A 74 -18.14 7.71 -7.95
CA ARG A 74 -19.28 8.18 -8.77
C ARG A 74 -19.63 7.20 -9.87
N ARG A 75 -18.64 6.67 -10.59
CA ARG A 75 -18.84 5.73 -11.70
C ARG A 75 -19.53 4.44 -11.24
N LEU A 76 -19.22 3.98 -10.03
CA LEU A 76 -19.79 2.76 -9.45
C LEU A 76 -21.06 3.00 -8.64
N ASP A 77 -21.55 4.23 -8.62
CA ASP A 77 -22.78 4.65 -7.91
C ASP A 77 -22.84 4.17 -6.45
N LEU A 78 -21.70 4.22 -5.75
CA LEU A 78 -21.63 3.76 -4.36
C LEU A 78 -22.35 4.74 -3.43
N ARG A 79 -22.95 4.23 -2.35
CA ARG A 79 -23.53 5.06 -1.30
C ARG A 79 -22.45 5.68 -0.43
N SER A 80 -22.67 6.95 -0.08
CA SER A 80 -21.78 7.68 0.82
C SER A 80 -22.44 8.04 2.15
N PHE A 81 -21.61 8.18 3.19
CA PHE A 81 -22.00 8.74 4.47
C PHE A 81 -20.94 9.76 4.94
N THR A 82 -21.32 10.63 5.88
CA THR A 82 -20.40 11.63 6.45
C THR A 82 -20.00 11.24 7.86
N TYR A 83 -18.71 11.30 8.16
CA TYR A 83 -18.16 11.08 9.50
C TYR A 83 -17.05 12.08 9.78
N GLN A 84 -17.14 12.80 10.91
CA GLN A 84 -16.16 13.83 11.31
C GLN A 84 -15.84 14.84 10.19
N GLY A 85 -16.86 15.32 9.48
CA GLY A 85 -16.71 16.28 8.37
C GLY A 85 -16.16 15.70 7.06
N ASN A 86 -15.79 14.41 7.04
CA ASN A 86 -15.27 13.73 5.87
C ASN A 86 -16.31 12.80 5.24
N ARG A 87 -16.26 12.63 3.92
CA ARG A 87 -17.19 11.79 3.17
C ARG A 87 -16.57 10.41 2.92
N PHE A 88 -17.28 9.37 3.32
CA PHE A 88 -16.85 7.98 3.20
C PHE A 88 -17.84 7.18 2.36
N THR A 89 -17.38 6.01 1.89
CA THR A 89 -18.23 4.99 1.27
C THR A 89 -17.90 3.63 1.87
N THR A 90 -18.85 2.71 1.83
CA THR A 90 -18.68 1.32 2.25
C THR A 90 -18.89 0.39 1.07
N PHE A 91 -17.97 -0.54 0.86
CA PHE A 91 -18.06 -1.52 -0.22
C PHE A 91 -17.34 -2.82 0.15
N ARG A 92 -17.57 -3.86 -0.64
CA ARG A 92 -16.88 -5.15 -0.52
C ARG A 92 -15.72 -5.20 -1.50
N VAL A 93 -14.61 -5.79 -1.08
CA VAL A 93 -13.42 -6.07 -1.89
C VAL A 93 -13.17 -7.56 -1.90
N MET A 94 -12.85 -8.12 -3.07
CA MET A 94 -12.37 -9.49 -3.17
C MET A 94 -11.25 -9.62 -4.21
N HIS A 95 -10.61 -10.78 -4.20
CA HIS A 95 -9.64 -11.18 -5.21
C HIS A 95 -10.23 -11.06 -6.63
N ARG A 96 -9.42 -10.70 -7.64
CA ARG A 96 -9.90 -10.57 -9.04
C ARG A 96 -10.48 -11.87 -9.63
N ASN A 97 -9.90 -13.02 -9.27
CA ASN A 97 -10.37 -14.34 -9.72
C ASN A 97 -11.77 -14.63 -9.19
N GLN A 98 -12.68 -15.03 -10.09
CA GLN A 98 -14.10 -15.24 -9.79
C GLN A 98 -14.38 -16.42 -8.85
N ASN A 99 -13.41 -17.32 -8.68
CA ASN A 99 -13.54 -18.51 -7.82
C ASN A 99 -13.29 -18.21 -6.33
N SER A 100 -12.91 -16.98 -5.98
CA SER A 100 -12.72 -16.60 -4.58
C SER A 100 -14.06 -16.37 -3.89
N THR A 101 -14.29 -17.08 -2.79
CA THR A 101 -15.43 -16.86 -1.89
C THR A 101 -15.13 -15.85 -0.78
N TRP A 102 -13.86 -15.45 -0.65
CA TRP A 102 -13.44 -14.46 0.33
C TRP A 102 -13.82 -13.06 -0.14
N ALA A 103 -14.50 -12.31 0.71
CA ALA A 103 -14.81 -10.90 0.50
C ALA A 103 -14.62 -10.13 1.81
N LEU A 104 -14.13 -8.91 1.70
CA LEU A 104 -13.88 -8.02 2.83
C LEU A 104 -14.68 -6.74 2.67
N LYS A 105 -15.50 -6.42 3.67
CA LYS A 105 -16.18 -5.12 3.75
C LYS A 105 -15.22 -4.07 4.28
N ILE A 106 -15.10 -2.96 3.55
CA ILE A 106 -14.19 -1.85 3.88
C ILE A 106 -14.93 -0.51 3.83
N ASN A 107 -14.45 0.43 4.64
CA ASN A 107 -14.84 1.84 4.59
C ASN A 107 -13.68 2.61 3.97
N ALA A 108 -13.95 3.46 3.00
CA ALA A 108 -12.91 4.27 2.37
C ALA A 108 -13.30 5.74 2.35
N LEU A 109 -12.32 6.61 2.59
CA LEU A 109 -12.43 8.04 2.39
C LEU A 109 -12.56 8.33 0.89
N ILE A 110 -13.56 9.11 0.50
CA ILE A 110 -13.71 9.57 -0.87
C ILE A 110 -12.78 10.76 -1.08
N THR A 111 -11.90 10.70 -2.08
CA THR A 111 -10.84 11.71 -2.27
C THR A 111 -10.61 12.09 -3.74
N GLU A 112 -10.12 13.31 -3.96
CA GLU A 112 -9.64 13.82 -5.25
C GLU A 112 -8.14 13.56 -5.46
N ALA A 113 -7.43 13.04 -4.45
CA ALA A 113 -6.00 12.69 -4.57
C ALA A 113 -5.77 11.43 -5.43
N LEU A 114 -6.84 10.71 -5.76
CA LEU A 114 -6.86 9.56 -6.64
C LEU A 114 -7.77 9.87 -7.85
N PRO A 115 -7.53 9.28 -9.03
CA PRO A 115 -6.49 8.29 -9.29
C PRO A 115 -5.08 8.88 -9.41
N PHE A 116 -4.06 8.10 -9.03
CA PHE A 116 -2.67 8.43 -9.34
C PHE A 116 -2.02 7.35 -10.21
N ARG A 117 -0.92 7.70 -10.88
CA ARG A 117 -0.13 6.79 -11.70
C ARG A 117 1.16 6.42 -10.95
N PRO A 118 1.41 5.13 -10.66
CA PRO A 118 2.59 4.71 -9.91
C PRO A 118 3.92 5.05 -10.58
N TYR A 119 3.94 5.07 -11.92
CA TYR A 119 5.15 5.25 -12.72
C TYR A 119 4.92 6.32 -13.79
N SER A 120 5.98 7.06 -14.15
CA SER A 120 5.94 7.92 -15.34
C SER A 120 6.00 7.08 -16.62
N ASP A 121 6.83 6.04 -16.60
CA ASP A 121 7.09 5.12 -17.71
C ASP A 121 6.96 3.66 -17.26
N PRO A 122 6.62 2.73 -18.16
CA PRO A 122 6.57 1.30 -17.82
C PRO A 122 7.94 0.78 -17.33
N LEU A 123 7.90 -0.09 -16.32
CA LEU A 123 9.10 -0.77 -15.83
C LEU A 123 9.53 -1.87 -16.82
N LEU A 124 10.80 -1.85 -17.23
CA LEU A 124 11.33 -2.81 -18.22
C LEU A 124 11.58 -4.20 -17.61
N ASP A 125 12.01 -4.25 -16.35
CA ASP A 125 12.35 -5.50 -15.66
C ASP A 125 11.12 -6.19 -15.09
N ASP A 126 11.04 -7.52 -15.27
CA ASP A 126 9.93 -8.34 -14.83
C ASP A 126 10.22 -9.15 -13.54
N PRO A 127 9.81 -8.65 -12.35
CA PRO A 127 9.98 -9.38 -11.08
C PRO A 127 8.95 -10.52 -10.94
N THR A 128 8.01 -10.65 -11.88
CA THR A 128 6.96 -11.65 -11.84
C THR A 128 7.34 -12.92 -12.59
N ARG A 129 8.50 -12.95 -13.26
CA ARG A 129 8.93 -14.01 -14.19
C ARG A 129 8.87 -15.43 -13.61
N ASP A 130 9.09 -15.59 -12.31
CA ASP A 130 9.14 -16.88 -11.62
C ASP A 130 7.80 -17.26 -10.97
N LEU A 131 6.77 -16.41 -11.12
CA LEU A 131 5.46 -16.59 -10.51
C LEU A 131 4.39 -16.76 -11.59
N ALA A 132 3.49 -17.72 -11.38
CA ALA A 132 2.37 -17.90 -12.27
C ALA A 132 1.41 -16.71 -12.17
N GLN A 133 0.85 -16.26 -13.30
CA GLN A 133 0.03 -15.04 -13.34
C GLN A 133 -1.16 -15.06 -12.37
N ASP A 134 -1.78 -16.21 -12.17
CA ASP A 134 -2.90 -16.41 -11.25
C ASP A 134 -2.53 -16.23 -9.78
N THR A 135 -1.24 -16.32 -9.43
CA THR A 135 -0.72 -16.09 -8.08
C THR A 135 -0.40 -14.63 -7.78
N LEU A 136 -0.24 -13.79 -8.79
CA LEU A 136 0.04 -12.36 -8.63
C LEU A 136 -1.20 -11.64 -8.12
N ALA A 137 -1.06 -10.59 -7.31
CA ALA A 137 -2.20 -9.75 -6.95
C ALA A 137 -2.59 -8.80 -8.10
N ASP A 138 -1.59 -8.23 -8.76
CA ASP A 138 -1.73 -7.50 -10.01
C ASP A 138 -1.08 -8.32 -11.14
N PRO A 139 -1.82 -8.69 -12.22
CA PRO A 139 -1.24 -9.37 -13.37
C PRO A 139 -0.16 -8.56 -14.09
N ASP A 140 -0.19 -7.23 -13.97
CA ASP A 140 0.77 -6.33 -14.61
C ASP A 140 1.23 -5.23 -13.63
N PRO A 141 2.06 -5.58 -12.64
CA PRO A 141 2.53 -4.64 -11.61
C PRO A 141 3.50 -3.57 -12.16
N ARG A 142 3.85 -3.65 -13.45
CA ARG A 142 4.75 -2.73 -14.17
C ARG A 142 3.98 -1.70 -15.00
N ALA A 143 2.69 -1.94 -15.24
CA ALA A 143 1.87 -1.04 -16.00
C ALA A 143 1.83 0.35 -15.38
N ASN A 144 1.96 1.38 -16.22
CA ASN A 144 1.55 2.73 -15.89
C ASN A 144 0.02 2.85 -16.05
N THR A 145 -0.73 2.11 -15.22
CA THR A 145 -2.19 2.20 -15.13
C THR A 145 -2.56 2.88 -13.83
N SER A 146 -3.57 3.74 -13.88
CA SER A 146 -4.07 4.47 -12.71
C SER A 146 -4.50 3.53 -11.59
N VAL A 147 -4.22 3.95 -10.36
CA VAL A 147 -4.73 3.35 -9.14
C VAL A 147 -5.89 4.19 -8.64
N ASP A 148 -7.08 3.58 -8.54
CA ASP A 148 -8.32 4.24 -8.12
C ASP A 148 -8.67 3.99 -6.65
N LEU A 149 -7.99 3.03 -6.02
CA LEU A 149 -8.23 2.59 -4.65
C LEU A 149 -6.91 2.47 -3.90
N GLU A 150 -6.86 2.95 -2.67
CA GLU A 150 -5.78 2.69 -1.73
C GLU A 150 -6.35 1.87 -0.57
N LEU A 151 -5.80 0.68 -0.34
CA LEU A 151 -6.06 -0.17 0.80
C LEU A 151 -5.07 0.18 1.91
N GLY A 152 -5.55 0.84 2.94
CA GLY A 152 -4.74 1.34 4.05
C GLY A 152 -4.45 0.30 5.13
N GLY A 153 -3.81 0.74 6.21
CA GLY A 153 -3.53 -0.02 7.43
C GLY A 153 -4.79 -0.47 8.18
N ASP A 154 -5.95 0.12 7.92
CA ASP A 154 -7.25 -0.36 8.37
C ASP A 154 -7.66 -1.71 7.73
N VAL A 155 -7.11 -2.00 6.55
CA VAL A 155 -7.39 -3.21 5.77
C VAL A 155 -6.19 -4.15 5.75
N TYR A 156 -4.96 -3.62 5.74
CA TYR A 156 -3.72 -4.37 5.53
C TYR A 156 -3.57 -5.63 6.42
N PRO A 157 -3.85 -5.59 7.75
CA PRO A 157 -3.73 -6.78 8.59
C PRO A 157 -4.65 -7.94 8.18
N ARG A 158 -5.75 -7.64 7.48
CA ARG A 158 -6.70 -8.65 6.98
C ARG A 158 -6.29 -9.22 5.61
N LEU A 159 -5.35 -8.57 4.93
CA LEU A 159 -4.79 -9.04 3.66
C LEU A 159 -3.54 -9.88 3.87
N GLN A 160 -2.78 -9.60 4.93
CA GLN A 160 -1.51 -10.25 5.19
C GLN A 160 -1.65 -11.78 5.32
N ARG A 161 -0.74 -12.50 4.68
CA ARG A 161 -0.48 -13.92 4.94
C ARG A 161 0.96 -14.09 5.36
N ASP A 162 1.25 -15.20 6.02
CA ASP A 162 2.63 -15.56 6.33
C ASP A 162 3.36 -15.95 5.03
N GLY A 163 4.61 -15.52 4.93
CA GLY A 163 5.48 -15.82 3.79
C GLY A 163 5.81 -14.61 2.93
N HIS A 164 7.09 -14.54 2.56
CA HIS A 164 7.58 -13.70 1.48
C HIS A 164 8.62 -14.51 0.72
N VAL A 165 8.75 -14.20 -0.57
CA VAL A 165 9.78 -14.78 -1.44
C VAL A 165 10.59 -13.65 -2.05
N PHE A 166 11.88 -13.90 -2.25
CA PHE A 166 12.72 -13.00 -3.02
C PHE A 166 12.29 -13.05 -4.49
N SER A 167 12.12 -11.90 -5.14
CA SER A 167 11.59 -11.84 -6.51
C SER A 167 12.64 -12.05 -7.62
N GLY A 168 13.91 -12.21 -7.25
CA GLY A 168 15.00 -12.39 -8.23
C GLY A 168 15.55 -11.10 -8.83
N ILE A 169 15.02 -9.92 -8.49
CA ILE A 169 15.46 -8.62 -9.03
C ILE A 169 15.74 -7.60 -7.92
N GLY A 170 16.96 -7.03 -7.91
CA GLY A 170 17.32 -5.96 -6.98
C GLY A 170 17.08 -6.35 -5.51
N ASP A 171 16.39 -5.48 -4.76
CA ASP A 171 15.89 -5.79 -3.41
C ASP A 171 14.37 -5.97 -3.38
N VAL A 172 13.77 -6.33 -4.52
CA VAL A 172 12.32 -6.48 -4.63
C VAL A 172 11.92 -7.78 -3.95
N ASN A 173 10.99 -7.67 -3.01
CA ASN A 173 10.39 -8.80 -2.31
C ASN A 173 8.95 -8.97 -2.76
N ALA A 174 8.51 -10.22 -2.87
CA ALA A 174 7.13 -10.58 -3.10
C ALA A 174 6.51 -11.06 -1.79
N PHE A 175 5.47 -10.37 -1.34
CA PHE A 175 4.74 -10.69 -0.12
C PHE A 175 3.43 -11.39 -0.46
N GLN A 176 3.15 -12.50 0.20
CA GLN A 176 1.92 -13.23 -0.02
C GLN A 176 0.75 -12.53 0.70
N THR A 177 -0.35 -12.31 -0.01
CA THR A 177 -1.59 -11.76 0.56
C THR A 177 -2.80 -12.63 0.20
N THR A 178 -3.97 -12.34 0.77
CA THR A 178 -5.25 -12.93 0.34
C THR A 178 -5.60 -12.56 -1.11
N LEU A 179 -4.99 -11.50 -1.65
CA LEU A 179 -5.17 -11.03 -3.02
C LEU A 179 -4.15 -11.61 -4.00
N GLY A 180 -3.17 -12.40 -3.53
CA GLY A 180 -2.02 -12.87 -4.32
C GLY A 180 -0.70 -12.23 -3.87
N TYR A 181 0.38 -12.45 -4.63
CA TYR A 181 1.67 -11.83 -4.38
C TYR A 181 1.68 -10.35 -4.77
N VAL A 182 2.11 -9.49 -3.85
CA VAL A 182 2.40 -8.06 -4.09
C VAL A 182 3.89 -7.82 -4.02
N PHE A 183 4.42 -6.94 -4.87
CA PHE A 183 5.86 -6.66 -4.95
C PHE A 183 6.18 -5.31 -4.35
N VAL A 184 7.23 -5.26 -3.54
CA VAL A 184 7.72 -4.04 -2.90
C VAL A 184 9.24 -4.06 -2.90
N GLY A 185 9.86 -2.94 -3.24
CA GLY A 185 11.28 -2.73 -3.06
C GLY A 185 11.92 -1.99 -4.22
N SER A 186 13.17 -1.58 -4.02
CA SER A 186 13.96 -0.94 -5.06
C SER A 186 14.45 -1.95 -6.09
N ILE A 187 14.32 -1.60 -7.36
CA ILE A 187 14.99 -2.27 -8.47
C ILE A 187 16.46 -1.82 -8.46
N ARG A 188 17.30 -2.43 -7.62
CA ARG A 188 18.76 -2.16 -7.62
C ARG A 188 19.42 -2.73 -8.89
N ASN A 189 20.44 -2.02 -9.38
CA ASN A 189 21.44 -2.48 -10.37
C ASN A 189 20.94 -2.79 -11.79
N MET A 190 20.47 -1.79 -12.54
CA MET A 190 20.54 -1.88 -14.01
C MET A 190 21.87 -1.29 -14.52
N PRO A 191 22.60 -1.99 -15.42
CA PRO A 191 23.62 -1.38 -16.24
C PRO A 191 23.01 -0.25 -17.06
N ARG A 192 23.70 0.89 -17.09
CA ARG A 192 23.32 2.05 -17.90
C ARG A 192 23.59 1.71 -19.36
N HIS A 193 22.59 1.88 -20.23
CA HIS A 193 22.82 2.11 -21.65
C HIS A 193 22.76 3.60 -21.92
#